data_AF-A0A7J5U1F9-F1
#
_entry.id   AF-A0A7J5U1F9-F1
#
_cell.length_a   1.000
_cell.length_b   1.000
_cell.length_c   1.000
_cell.angle_alpha   90.00
_cell.angle_beta   90.00
_cell.angle_gamma   90.00
#
_symmetry.space_group_name_H-M   'P 1'
#
loop_
_entity.id
_entity.type
_entity.pdbx_description
1 polymer ?
#
loop_
_entity_poly.entity_id
_entity_poly.type
_entity_poly.pdbx_seq_one_letter_code
_entity_poly.pdbx_strand_id
1 'polypeptide(L)'
;MNLITAIFLQKNVVRQQPFSLKPLLFVVGLSLSMACVDTKSAPKKLYYEGREWTFPVTIGEATRQQKLQFQAPGHYYTRLPSGVTVRLEFIYETGDYDSEQQPESALYGRRVTNYLFTYPNRKGLIDSLKQVLAGQIKRPMMAVADTQRIVVEGKTIFKQSIAYWRGLSPDSLVLAVRQAPSFKPQKEHEGQVEVFIFGDTPRNGIDARLRAF
;
A
#
# COMPACT_ATOMS: atom_id res chain seq x y z
N MET A 1 11.01 -28.34 53.20
CA MET A 1 10.73 -28.38 54.66
C MET A 1 11.57 -27.31 55.33
N ASN A 2 10.94 -26.55 56.25
CA ASN A 2 11.46 -25.59 57.23
C ASN A 2 11.94 -24.23 56.65
N LEU A 3 11.17 -23.14 56.64
CA LEU A 3 10.58 -22.30 57.73
C LEU A 3 11.62 -21.61 58.65
N ILE A 4 11.57 -20.25 58.65
CA ILE A 4 11.53 -19.34 59.83
C ILE A 4 12.86 -19.10 60.59
N THR A 5 13.25 -17.94 61.16
CA THR A 5 12.76 -16.54 61.32
C THR A 5 13.79 -15.78 62.19
N ALA A 6 13.62 -14.45 62.29
CA ALA A 6 14.01 -13.53 63.38
C ALA A 6 15.44 -12.94 63.35
N ILE A 7 15.64 -11.62 63.20
CA ILE A 7 15.28 -10.42 64.01
C ILE A 7 16.25 -10.20 65.19
N PHE A 8 16.94 -9.04 65.18
CA PHE A 8 17.14 -8.09 66.31
C PHE A 8 17.87 -6.83 65.77
N LEU A 9 17.31 -5.60 65.73
CA LEU A 9 17.21 -4.56 66.80
C LEU A 9 18.58 -4.29 67.46
N GLN A 10 19.11 -3.07 67.64
CA GLN A 10 18.59 -1.72 67.96
C GLN A 10 19.86 -0.80 68.02
N LYS A 11 19.90 0.53 67.81
CA LYS A 11 19.39 1.63 68.66
C LYS A 11 19.90 2.98 68.11
N ASN A 12 18.99 3.97 68.08
CA ASN A 12 19.09 5.40 68.47
C ASN A 12 20.32 6.23 68.03
N VAL A 13 20.18 7.47 67.56
CA VAL A 13 19.73 8.63 68.34
C VAL A 13 19.09 9.71 67.45
N VAL A 14 17.99 10.26 67.96
CA VAL A 14 17.20 11.40 67.46
C VAL A 14 17.85 12.72 67.89
N ARG A 15 17.92 13.71 67.00
CA ARG A 15 17.80 15.13 67.34
C ARG A 15 16.95 15.83 66.28
N GLN A 16 15.80 16.32 66.72
CA GLN A 16 14.93 17.24 65.98
C GLN A 16 15.36 18.68 66.23
N GLN A 17 15.13 19.58 65.25
CA GLN A 17 14.37 20.85 65.34
C GLN A 17 14.71 21.82 64.17
N PRO A 18 13.89 22.85 63.84
CA PRO A 18 12.93 22.75 62.73
C PRO A 18 12.97 23.97 61.76
N PHE A 19 12.00 24.01 60.84
CA PHE A 19 11.56 25.15 60.02
C PHE A 19 12.43 25.65 58.84
N SER A 20 11.94 25.42 57.62
CA SER A 20 11.47 26.52 56.75
C SER A 20 10.82 25.95 55.47
N LEU A 21 9.52 26.20 55.31
CA LEU A 21 8.73 25.90 54.12
C LEU A 21 8.99 26.99 53.06
N LYS A 22 9.55 26.59 51.91
CA LYS A 22 9.35 27.28 50.63
C LYS A 22 8.92 26.24 49.59
N PRO A 23 7.71 26.33 49.02
CA PRO A 23 7.39 25.52 47.85
C PRO A 23 8.07 26.15 46.63
N LEU A 24 9.16 25.53 46.17
CA LEU A 24 9.67 25.80 44.82
C LEU A 24 8.73 25.07 43.85
N LEU A 25 7.85 25.82 43.18
CA LEU A 25 7.12 25.35 42.01
C LEU A 25 8.14 25.01 40.91
N PHE A 26 8.51 23.73 40.77
CA PHE A 26 9.08 23.25 39.51
C PHE A 26 7.91 22.99 38.55
N VAL A 27 7.66 23.95 37.68
CA VAL A 27 6.81 23.73 36.50
C VAL A 27 7.55 22.72 35.63
N VAL A 28 6.94 21.54 35.50
CA VAL A 28 7.31 20.47 34.58
C VAL A 28 7.16 21.00 33.17
N GLY A 29 8.23 21.55 32.62
CA GLY A 29 8.37 21.86 31.20
C GLY A 29 8.95 20.67 30.45
N LEU A 30 8.38 19.46 30.61
CA LEU A 30 8.66 18.38 29.67
C LEU A 30 7.82 18.68 28.43
N SER A 31 8.39 19.43 27.48
CA SER A 31 7.88 19.43 26.13
C SER A 31 8.07 18.01 25.60
N LEU A 32 7.03 17.17 25.72
CA LEU A 32 6.88 16.01 24.86
C LEU A 32 6.70 16.57 23.46
N SER A 33 7.81 16.82 22.79
CA SER A 33 7.86 16.77 21.34
C SER A 33 7.36 15.37 20.99
N MET A 34 6.10 15.27 20.58
CA MET A 34 5.65 14.15 19.76
C MET A 34 6.48 14.23 18.48
N ALA A 35 7.71 13.71 18.54
CA ALA A 35 8.33 13.14 17.38
C ALA A 35 7.34 12.06 16.95
N CYS A 36 6.59 12.36 15.88
CA CYS A 36 5.93 11.34 15.10
C CYS A 36 7.05 10.38 14.69
N VAL A 37 7.23 9.32 15.47
CA VAL A 37 8.10 8.21 15.09
C VAL A 37 7.32 7.53 13.97
N ASP A 38 7.49 8.09 12.77
CA ASP A 38 7.26 7.37 11.53
C ASP A 38 8.20 6.17 11.63
N THR A 39 7.71 5.05 12.17
CA THR A 39 8.43 3.78 12.14
C THR A 39 8.54 3.44 10.66
N LYS A 40 9.63 3.89 10.04
CA LYS A 40 9.99 3.58 8.66
C LYS A 40 10.04 2.07 8.56
N SER A 41 8.96 1.48 8.06
CA SER A 41 8.92 0.05 7.76
C SER A 41 10.10 -0.26 6.85
N ALA A 42 10.77 -1.38 7.11
CA ALA A 42 11.89 -1.80 6.28
C ALA A 42 11.44 -1.86 4.81
N PRO A 43 12.30 -1.44 3.86
CA PRO A 43 11.93 -1.41 2.45
C PRO A 43 11.62 -2.83 1.97
N LYS A 44 10.41 -3.01 1.43
CA LYS A 44 9.92 -4.22 0.79
C LYS A 44 10.25 -4.16 -0.70
N LYS A 45 10.72 -5.27 -1.26
CA LYS A 45 11.19 -5.33 -2.65
C LYS A 45 10.57 -6.53 -3.35
N LEU A 46 10.23 -6.36 -4.63
CA LEU A 46 9.75 -7.45 -5.48
C LEU A 46 10.40 -7.35 -6.86
N TYR A 47 11.00 -8.43 -7.33
CA TYR A 47 11.53 -8.50 -8.69
C TYR A 47 10.44 -8.99 -9.66
N TYR A 48 10.07 -8.16 -10.63
CA TYR A 48 9.02 -8.47 -11.61
C TYR A 48 9.30 -7.77 -12.94
N GLU A 49 9.04 -8.44 -14.07
CA GLU A 49 9.31 -7.92 -15.42
C GLU A 49 10.75 -7.37 -15.59
N GLY A 50 11.72 -8.08 -15.03
CA GLY A 50 13.14 -7.74 -15.17
C GLY A 50 13.63 -6.56 -14.33
N ARG A 51 12.82 -6.08 -13.37
CA ARG A 51 13.17 -4.92 -12.52
C ARG A 51 12.77 -5.16 -11.06
N GLU A 52 13.44 -4.46 -10.17
CA GLU A 52 13.10 -4.41 -8.74
C GLU A 52 12.12 -3.27 -8.46
N TRP A 53 11.02 -3.59 -7.79
CA TRP A 53 9.96 -2.65 -7.38
C TRP A 53 9.99 -2.51 -5.86
N THR A 54 10.09 -1.28 -5.36
CA THR A 54 10.38 -1.01 -3.93
C THR A 54 9.25 -0.24 -3.27
N PHE A 55 8.98 -0.56 -2.00
CA PHE A 55 8.04 0.16 -1.14
C PHE A 55 8.58 0.29 0.30
N PRO A 56 8.20 1.33 1.05
CA PRO A 56 7.57 2.55 0.56
C PRO A 56 8.56 3.37 -0.28
N VAL A 57 8.04 4.19 -1.20
CA VAL A 57 8.83 5.05 -2.08
C VAL A 57 8.01 6.27 -2.46
N THR A 58 8.65 7.41 -2.70
CA THR A 58 7.97 8.58 -3.26
C THR A 58 7.91 8.52 -4.79
N ILE A 59 7.04 9.32 -5.40
CA ILE A 59 7.00 9.47 -6.87
C ILE A 59 8.38 9.87 -7.40
N GLY A 60 9.04 10.86 -6.79
CA GLY A 60 10.34 11.33 -7.27
C GLY A 60 11.44 10.26 -7.19
N GLU A 61 11.42 9.43 -6.15
CA GLU A 61 12.32 8.28 -6.02
C GLU A 61 12.03 7.21 -7.07
N ALA A 62 10.75 6.84 -7.24
CA ALA A 62 10.32 5.87 -8.24
C ALA A 62 10.61 6.32 -9.67
N THR A 63 10.40 7.61 -9.98
CA THR A 63 10.72 8.20 -11.30
C THR A 63 12.20 8.05 -11.63
N ARG A 64 13.09 8.35 -10.68
CA ARG A 64 14.54 8.18 -10.88
C ARG A 64 14.95 6.71 -11.02
N GLN A 65 14.46 5.85 -10.13
CA GLN A 65 14.82 4.43 -10.11
C GLN A 65 14.33 3.69 -11.37
N GLN A 66 13.10 3.97 -11.79
CA GLN A 66 12.44 3.25 -12.88
C GLN A 66 12.51 3.95 -14.24
N LYS A 67 13.14 5.14 -14.29
CA LYS A 67 13.24 5.99 -15.49
C LYS A 67 11.85 6.25 -16.08
N LEU A 68 10.96 6.79 -15.26
CA LEU A 68 9.59 7.08 -15.67
C LEU A 68 9.56 8.35 -16.52
N GLN A 69 8.61 8.40 -17.42
CA GLN A 69 8.20 9.57 -18.18
C GLN A 69 7.00 10.20 -17.50
N PHE A 70 6.87 11.52 -17.67
CA PHE A 70 5.76 12.29 -17.16
C PHE A 70 4.83 12.72 -18.29
N GLN A 71 3.53 12.55 -18.06
CA GLN A 71 2.46 13.09 -18.87
C GLN A 71 1.56 13.91 -17.97
N ALA A 72 1.48 15.21 -18.23
CA ALA A 72 0.57 16.07 -17.51
C ALA A 72 -0.90 15.73 -17.86
N PRO A 73 -1.82 15.96 -16.93
CA PRO A 73 -1.60 16.19 -15.49
C PRO A 73 -1.26 14.89 -14.73
N GLY A 74 -0.26 14.92 -13.84
CA GLY A 74 -0.09 13.91 -12.77
C GLY A 74 0.18 12.45 -13.16
N HIS A 75 0.47 12.11 -14.42
CA HIS A 75 0.72 10.73 -14.83
C HIS A 75 2.21 10.42 -14.96
N TYR A 76 2.66 9.35 -14.30
CA TYR A 76 4.04 8.85 -14.37
C TYR A 76 4.04 7.41 -14.86
N TYR A 77 4.74 7.13 -15.94
CA TYR A 77 4.72 5.80 -16.56
C TYR A 77 6.04 5.44 -17.24
N THR A 78 6.23 4.17 -17.54
CA THR A 78 7.32 3.70 -18.41
C THR A 78 6.83 2.53 -19.23
N ARG A 79 7.51 2.25 -20.34
CA ARG A 79 7.26 1.07 -21.16
C ARG A 79 8.45 0.12 -21.06
N LEU A 80 8.18 -1.11 -20.67
CA LEU A 80 9.20 -2.14 -20.55
C LEU A 80 9.52 -2.74 -21.93
N PRO A 81 10.71 -3.35 -22.12
CA PRO A 81 11.07 -4.03 -23.37
C PRO A 81 10.08 -5.14 -23.76
N SER A 82 9.38 -5.73 -22.79
CA SER A 82 8.30 -6.71 -23.01
C SER A 82 7.04 -6.11 -23.64
N GLY A 83 6.98 -4.78 -23.82
CA GLY A 83 5.83 -4.05 -24.34
C GLY A 83 4.80 -3.65 -23.28
N VAL A 84 5.01 -4.06 -22.03
CA VAL A 84 4.16 -3.75 -20.86
C VAL A 84 4.30 -2.28 -20.47
N THR A 85 3.17 -1.62 -20.23
CA THR A 85 3.15 -0.27 -19.66
C THR A 85 3.07 -0.38 -18.15
N VAL A 86 3.94 0.34 -17.44
CA VAL A 86 3.88 0.46 -15.98
C VAL A 86 3.53 1.89 -15.63
N ARG A 87 2.51 2.07 -14.79
CA ARG A 87 2.08 3.38 -14.27
C ARG A 87 2.20 3.41 -12.75
N LEU A 88 2.59 4.56 -12.20
CA LEU A 88 2.49 4.81 -10.76
C LEU A 88 1.07 5.19 -10.39
N GLU A 89 0.62 4.65 -9.26
CA GLU A 89 -0.62 5.07 -8.62
C GLU A 89 -0.28 5.61 -7.22
N PHE A 90 -1.04 6.62 -6.81
CA PHE A 90 -0.90 7.29 -5.51
C PHE A 90 -2.27 7.85 -5.11
N ILE A 91 -2.39 8.33 -3.86
CA ILE A 91 -3.62 8.96 -3.39
C ILE A 91 -3.69 10.37 -3.96
N TYR A 92 -4.74 10.64 -4.74
CA TYR A 92 -4.99 11.96 -5.31
C TYR A 92 -5.58 12.90 -4.27
N GLU A 93 -5.16 14.16 -4.33
CA GLU A 93 -5.77 15.27 -3.59
C GLU A 93 -6.45 16.25 -4.55
N THR A 94 -7.38 17.03 -4.02
CA THR A 94 -8.05 18.09 -4.77
C THR A 94 -7.01 19.06 -5.33
N GLY A 95 -7.05 19.28 -6.66
CA GLY A 95 -6.11 20.15 -7.36
C GLY A 95 -4.99 19.44 -8.13
N ASP A 96 -4.73 18.16 -7.87
CA ASP A 96 -3.64 17.41 -8.52
C ASP A 96 -3.80 17.28 -10.05
N TYR A 97 -4.99 17.57 -10.59
CA TYR A 97 -5.37 17.42 -12.00
C TYR A 97 -5.84 18.71 -12.67
N ASP A 98 -5.73 19.85 -11.98
CA ASP A 98 -6.34 21.10 -12.42
C ASP A 98 -5.54 21.81 -13.52
N SER A 99 -4.29 21.41 -13.78
CA SER A 99 -3.41 22.08 -14.73
C SER A 99 -2.60 21.13 -15.62
N GLU A 100 -2.74 21.30 -16.93
CA GLU A 100 -1.92 20.64 -17.95
C GLU A 100 -0.47 21.16 -18.00
N GLN A 101 -0.20 22.30 -17.33
CA GLN A 101 1.14 22.91 -17.25
C GLN A 101 1.91 22.49 -16.01
N GLN A 102 1.35 21.57 -15.20
CA GLN A 102 1.98 21.10 -13.99
C GLN A 102 3.38 20.52 -14.27
N PRO A 103 4.44 20.98 -13.60
CA PRO A 103 5.76 20.41 -13.80
C PRO A 103 5.83 18.99 -13.25
N GLU A 104 6.68 18.16 -13.87
CA GLU A 104 6.90 16.77 -13.46
C GLU A 104 7.19 16.63 -11.96
N SER A 105 7.92 17.57 -11.37
CA SER A 105 8.32 17.50 -9.95
C SER A 105 7.20 17.85 -8.96
N ALA A 106 6.05 18.36 -9.42
CA ALA A 106 5.00 18.88 -8.54
C ALA A 106 4.51 17.84 -7.51
N LEU A 107 4.45 16.56 -7.89
CA LEU A 107 3.95 15.48 -7.04
C LEU A 107 5.06 14.58 -6.48
N TYR A 108 6.33 14.92 -6.65
CA TYR A 108 7.45 14.05 -6.25
C TYR A 108 7.49 13.66 -4.77
N GLY A 109 6.91 14.47 -3.89
CA GLY A 109 6.82 14.17 -2.46
C GLY A 109 5.73 13.16 -2.09
N ARG A 110 4.81 12.83 -3.01
CA ARG A 110 3.71 11.88 -2.75
C ARG A 110 4.24 10.46 -2.64
N ARG A 111 3.63 9.67 -1.76
CA ARG A 111 3.92 8.23 -1.62
C ARG A 111 3.21 7.44 -2.71
N VAL A 112 3.94 6.52 -3.33
CA VAL A 112 3.37 5.56 -4.28
C VAL A 112 2.56 4.52 -3.50
N THR A 113 1.31 4.30 -3.90
CA THR A 113 0.45 3.27 -3.31
C THR A 113 0.66 1.92 -4.00
N ASN A 114 0.75 1.94 -5.34
CA ASN A 114 0.98 0.75 -6.13
C ASN A 114 1.65 1.04 -7.48
N TYR A 115 2.26 0.00 -8.03
CA TYR A 115 2.63 -0.07 -9.44
C TYR A 115 1.52 -0.81 -10.20
N LEU A 116 1.08 -0.26 -11.33
CA LEU A 116 0.10 -0.86 -12.22
C LEU A 116 0.77 -1.26 -13.53
N PHE A 117 0.73 -2.55 -13.85
CA PHE A 117 1.26 -3.12 -15.08
C PHE A 117 0.08 -3.45 -16.00
N THR A 118 0.12 -2.94 -17.22
CA THR A 118 -0.95 -3.07 -18.18
C THR A 118 -0.46 -3.88 -19.38
N TYR A 119 -1.18 -4.96 -19.65
CA TYR A 119 -0.91 -5.90 -20.73
C TYR A 119 -2.02 -5.85 -21.77
N PRO A 120 -1.72 -5.98 -23.07
CA PRO A 120 -2.75 -6.26 -24.06
C PRO A 120 -3.38 -7.63 -23.74
N ASN A 121 -4.72 -7.71 -23.71
CA ASN A 121 -5.37 -8.97 -23.43
C ASN A 121 -5.13 -9.98 -24.56
N ARG A 122 -4.88 -11.22 -24.16
CA ARG A 122 -4.71 -12.36 -25.05
C ARG A 122 -5.20 -13.62 -24.34
N LYS A 123 -5.66 -14.59 -25.11
CA LYS A 123 -6.19 -15.86 -24.57
C LYS A 123 -5.18 -16.51 -23.61
N GLY A 124 -5.63 -16.85 -22.41
CA GLY A 124 -4.81 -17.51 -21.38
C GLY A 124 -3.85 -16.60 -20.61
N LEU A 125 -3.81 -15.29 -20.88
CA LEU A 125 -2.89 -14.37 -20.20
C LEU A 125 -3.11 -14.32 -18.69
N ILE A 126 -4.37 -14.18 -18.25
CA ILE A 126 -4.69 -14.11 -16.82
C ILE A 126 -4.19 -15.35 -16.08
N ASP A 127 -4.43 -16.55 -16.63
CA ASP A 127 -3.97 -17.80 -16.02
C ASP A 127 -2.45 -17.90 -15.95
N SER A 128 -1.76 -17.47 -17.03
CA SER A 128 -0.30 -17.41 -17.05
C SER A 128 0.24 -16.44 -15.98
N LEU A 129 -0.31 -15.23 -15.90
CA LEU A 129 0.09 -14.24 -14.91
C LEU A 129 -0.16 -14.74 -13.49
N LYS A 130 -1.32 -15.34 -13.22
CA LYS A 130 -1.62 -15.96 -11.92
C LYS A 130 -0.55 -16.97 -11.51
N GLN A 131 -0.13 -17.85 -12.44
CA GLN A 131 0.89 -18.86 -12.16
C GLN A 131 2.26 -18.22 -11.88
N VAL A 132 2.67 -17.24 -12.69
CA VAL A 132 3.93 -16.51 -12.49
C VAL A 132 3.93 -15.82 -11.13
N LEU A 133 2.88 -15.05 -10.82
CA LEU A 133 2.75 -14.32 -9.56
C LEU A 133 2.72 -15.28 -8.36
N ALA A 134 1.97 -16.38 -8.44
CA ALA A 134 1.93 -17.41 -7.40
C ALA A 134 3.31 -18.02 -7.13
N GLY A 135 4.08 -18.27 -8.19
CA GLY A 135 5.47 -18.74 -8.10
C GLY A 135 6.37 -17.73 -7.38
N GLN A 136 6.24 -16.44 -7.70
CA GLN A 136 7.02 -15.38 -7.08
C GLN A 136 6.75 -15.24 -5.58
N ILE A 137 5.49 -15.29 -5.17
CA ILE A 137 5.10 -15.13 -3.76
C ILE A 137 5.08 -16.46 -2.98
N LYS A 138 5.36 -17.59 -3.64
CA LYS A 138 5.31 -18.96 -3.10
C LYS A 138 3.97 -19.28 -2.41
N ARG A 139 2.87 -18.71 -2.91
CA ARG A 139 1.51 -18.86 -2.37
C ARG A 139 0.49 -18.82 -3.50
N PRO A 140 -0.64 -19.53 -3.38
CA PRO A 140 -1.68 -19.51 -4.40
C PRO A 140 -2.34 -18.13 -4.48
N MET A 141 -2.76 -17.76 -5.69
CA MET A 141 -3.61 -16.58 -5.92
C MET A 141 -5.07 -16.96 -5.62
N MET A 142 -5.73 -16.18 -4.76
CA MET A 142 -7.13 -16.35 -4.39
C MET A 142 -8.04 -15.57 -5.32
N ALA A 143 -9.06 -16.22 -5.87
CA ALA A 143 -10.12 -15.56 -6.62
C ALA A 143 -10.99 -14.73 -5.67
N VAL A 144 -11.33 -13.51 -6.07
CA VAL A 144 -12.29 -12.65 -5.39
C VAL A 144 -13.45 -12.40 -6.33
N ALA A 145 -14.63 -12.87 -5.92
CA ALA A 145 -15.86 -12.64 -6.64
C ALA A 145 -16.45 -11.28 -6.28
N ASP A 146 -17.16 -10.71 -7.26
CA ASP A 146 -18.03 -9.56 -7.06
C ASP A 146 -19.40 -9.83 -7.70
N THR A 147 -20.41 -9.16 -7.17
CA THR A 147 -21.78 -9.32 -7.64
C THR A 147 -22.04 -8.26 -8.70
N GLN A 148 -22.08 -8.68 -9.96
CA GLN A 148 -22.48 -7.81 -11.05
C GLN A 148 -24.00 -7.72 -11.13
N ARG A 149 -24.50 -6.50 -11.33
CA ARG A 149 -25.90 -6.23 -11.64
C ARG A 149 -26.06 -6.25 -13.16
N ILE A 150 -26.77 -7.24 -13.68
CA ILE A 150 -27.06 -7.35 -15.11
C ILE A 150 -28.55 -7.10 -15.29
N VAL A 151 -28.92 -6.29 -16.28
CA VAL A 151 -30.33 -6.09 -16.66
C VAL A 151 -30.59 -6.95 -17.88
N VAL A 152 -31.44 -7.96 -17.72
CA VAL A 152 -31.88 -8.86 -18.80
C VAL A 152 -33.40 -8.71 -18.90
N GLU A 153 -33.89 -8.28 -20.06
CA GLU A 153 -35.33 -8.14 -20.33
C GLU A 153 -36.06 -7.29 -19.27
N GLY A 154 -35.43 -6.20 -18.82
CA GLY A 154 -35.99 -5.31 -17.79
C GLY A 154 -35.93 -5.86 -16.36
N LYS A 155 -35.48 -7.10 -16.16
CA LYS A 155 -35.24 -7.69 -14.83
C LYS A 155 -33.78 -7.52 -14.43
N THR A 156 -33.57 -7.04 -13.21
CA THR A 156 -32.24 -7.05 -12.59
C THR A 156 -31.91 -8.45 -12.10
N ILE A 157 -30.86 -9.06 -12.65
CA ILE A 157 -30.25 -10.28 -12.12
C ILE A 157 -28.90 -9.94 -11.50
N PHE A 158 -28.58 -10.64 -10.42
CA PHE A 158 -27.30 -10.53 -9.73
C PHE A 158 -26.47 -11.76 -10.11
N LYS A 159 -25.36 -11.55 -10.83
CA LYS A 159 -24.44 -12.62 -11.21
C LYS A 159 -23.14 -12.43 -10.45
N GLN A 160 -22.74 -13.43 -9.66
CA GLN A 160 -21.39 -13.48 -9.13
C GLN A 160 -20.42 -13.82 -10.25
N SER A 161 -19.44 -12.96 -10.48
CA SER A 161 -18.33 -13.21 -11.40
C SER A 161 -17.01 -12.96 -10.67
N ILE A 162 -15.93 -13.58 -11.13
CA ILE A 162 -14.61 -13.28 -10.59
C ILE A 162 -14.23 -11.87 -11.03
N ALA A 163 -14.04 -10.97 -10.06
CA ALA A 163 -13.58 -9.61 -10.34
C ALA A 163 -12.05 -9.57 -10.53
N TYR A 164 -11.32 -10.28 -9.67
CA TYR A 164 -9.86 -10.34 -9.72
C TYR A 164 -9.30 -11.53 -8.93
N TRP A 165 -8.00 -11.77 -9.07
CA TRP A 165 -7.25 -12.70 -8.24
C TRP A 165 -6.20 -11.93 -7.44
N ARG A 166 -5.95 -12.31 -6.19
CA ARG A 166 -4.92 -11.69 -5.36
C ARG A 166 -4.10 -12.68 -4.55
N GLY A 167 -2.89 -12.29 -4.18
CA GLY A 167 -2.01 -13.03 -3.28
C GLY A 167 -1.26 -12.07 -2.37
N LEU A 168 -0.82 -12.57 -1.22
CA LEU A 168 -0.04 -11.82 -0.23
C LEU A 168 1.38 -12.38 -0.21
N SER A 169 2.37 -11.54 -0.51
CA SER A 169 3.78 -11.92 -0.41
C SER A 169 4.23 -12.12 1.04
N PRO A 170 5.35 -12.83 1.29
CA PRO A 170 5.93 -12.93 2.63
C PRO A 170 6.22 -11.57 3.27
N ASP A 171 6.62 -10.59 2.46
CA ASP A 171 6.90 -9.21 2.88
C ASP A 171 5.64 -8.35 3.01
N SER A 172 4.46 -8.98 2.97
CA SER A 172 3.16 -8.30 3.08
C SER A 172 2.90 -7.29 1.95
N LEU A 173 3.40 -7.56 0.74
CA LEU A 173 2.95 -6.89 -0.49
C LEU A 173 1.71 -7.63 -1.01
N VAL A 174 0.72 -6.88 -1.49
CA VAL A 174 -0.44 -7.50 -2.15
C VAL A 174 -0.23 -7.44 -3.65
N LEU A 175 -0.28 -8.60 -4.30
CA LEU A 175 -0.24 -8.71 -5.74
C LEU A 175 -1.64 -9.05 -6.22
N ALA A 176 -2.11 -8.40 -7.27
CA ALA A 176 -3.41 -8.70 -7.85
C ALA A 176 -3.35 -8.72 -9.37
N VAL A 177 -4.23 -9.50 -9.98
CA VAL A 177 -4.43 -9.53 -11.43
C VAL A 177 -5.91 -9.47 -11.74
N ARG A 178 -6.30 -8.64 -12.71
CA ARG A 178 -7.69 -8.53 -13.17
C ARG A 178 -7.77 -8.23 -14.66
N GLN A 179 -8.93 -8.50 -15.24
CA GLN A 179 -9.31 -7.89 -16.51
C GLN A 179 -9.69 -6.44 -16.24
N ALA A 180 -9.10 -5.49 -16.96
CA ALA A 180 -9.48 -4.08 -16.87
C ALA A 180 -10.97 -3.92 -17.22
N PRO A 181 -11.73 -3.12 -16.46
CA PRO A 181 -13.11 -2.77 -16.83
C PRO A 181 -13.17 -2.20 -18.26
N SER A 182 -14.17 -2.63 -19.03
CA SER A 182 -14.46 -2.05 -20.35
C SER A 182 -15.77 -1.27 -20.29
N PHE A 183 -15.76 -0.01 -20.71
CA PHE A 183 -16.97 0.79 -20.90
C PHE A 183 -17.83 0.30 -22.09
N LYS A 184 -17.34 -0.67 -22.88
CA LYS A 184 -18.06 -1.30 -23.99
C LYS A 184 -18.25 -2.80 -23.70
N PRO A 185 -19.42 -3.22 -23.18
CA PRO A 185 -19.69 -4.59 -22.74
C PRO A 185 -19.53 -5.65 -23.85
N GLN A 186 -19.71 -5.28 -25.12
CA GLN A 186 -19.66 -6.23 -26.26
C GLN A 186 -18.23 -6.62 -26.68
N LYS A 187 -17.20 -6.03 -26.06
CA LYS A 187 -15.78 -6.22 -26.40
C LYS A 187 -14.98 -6.70 -25.17
N GLU A 188 -15.52 -7.65 -24.40
CA GLU A 188 -14.84 -8.23 -23.22
C GLU A 188 -13.43 -8.77 -23.53
N HIS A 189 -13.17 -9.15 -24.78
CA HIS A 189 -11.87 -9.64 -25.25
C HIS A 189 -10.91 -8.54 -25.74
N GLU A 190 -11.34 -7.28 -25.92
CA GLU A 190 -10.48 -6.16 -26.32
C GLU A 190 -9.95 -5.33 -25.13
N GLY A 191 -10.26 -5.75 -23.89
CA GLY A 191 -9.76 -5.07 -22.71
C GLY A 191 -8.25 -5.23 -22.50
N GLN A 192 -7.72 -4.58 -21.47
CA GLN A 192 -6.35 -4.81 -21.00
C GLN A 192 -6.37 -5.75 -19.81
N VAL A 193 -5.27 -6.48 -19.55
CA VAL A 193 -5.09 -7.19 -18.29
C VAL A 193 -4.18 -6.36 -17.40
N GLU A 194 -4.57 -6.19 -16.15
CA GLU A 194 -3.87 -5.37 -15.19
C GLU A 194 -3.27 -6.24 -14.09
N VAL A 195 -2.00 -6.00 -13.78
CA VAL A 195 -1.34 -6.53 -12.59
C VAL A 195 -1.01 -5.37 -11.65
N PHE A 196 -1.31 -5.53 -10.38
CA PHE A 196 -1.06 -4.55 -9.34
C PHE A 196 -0.05 -5.11 -8.35
N ILE A 197 0.89 -4.27 -7.92
CA ILE A 197 1.75 -4.53 -6.76
C ILE A 197 1.50 -3.40 -5.76
N PHE A 198 0.82 -3.71 -4.65
CA PHE A 198 0.52 -2.76 -3.57
C PHE A 198 1.52 -2.88 -2.44
N GLY A 199 2.08 -1.75 -2.01
CA GLY A 199 3.04 -1.71 -0.90
C GLY A 199 2.53 -1.15 0.42
N ASP A 200 1.61 -0.18 0.35
CA ASP A 200 1.24 0.65 1.50
C ASP A 200 -0.26 0.99 1.54
N THR A 201 -1.09 0.20 0.88
CA THR A 201 -2.54 0.44 0.81
C THR A 201 -3.28 -0.44 1.83
N PRO A 202 -4.13 0.13 2.70
CA PRO A 202 -5.03 -0.64 3.56
C PRO A 202 -5.89 -1.62 2.75
N ARG A 203 -6.20 -2.79 3.31
CA ARG A 203 -6.89 -3.88 2.59
C ARG A 203 -8.24 -3.45 1.99
N ASN A 204 -9.02 -2.64 2.71
CA ASN A 204 -10.27 -2.06 2.24
C ASN A 204 -10.05 -1.14 1.02
N GLY A 205 -8.99 -0.34 1.01
CA GLY A 205 -8.61 0.49 -0.12
C GLY A 205 -8.20 -0.33 -1.35
N ILE A 206 -7.51 -1.45 -1.15
CA ILE A 206 -7.16 -2.39 -2.23
C ILE A 206 -8.42 -2.97 -2.87
N ASP A 207 -9.33 -3.51 -2.06
CA ASP A 207 -10.52 -4.17 -2.59
C ASP A 207 -11.45 -3.18 -3.31
N ALA A 208 -11.59 -1.95 -2.80
CA ALA A 208 -12.32 -0.88 -3.48
C ALA A 208 -11.67 -0.51 -4.82
N ARG A 209 -10.33 -0.38 -4.88
CA ARG A 209 -9.59 -0.04 -6.10
C ARG A 209 -9.75 -1.13 -7.17
N LEU A 210 -9.67 -2.39 -6.78
CA LEU A 210 -9.75 -3.53 -7.70
C LEU A 210 -11.17 -3.81 -8.20
N ARG A 211 -12.21 -3.38 -7.47
CA ARG A 211 -13.62 -3.48 -7.89
C ARG A 211 -14.17 -2.24 -8.59
N ALA A 212 -13.48 -1.10 -8.49
CA ALA A 212 -13.93 0.12 -9.15
C ALA A 212 -14.05 -0.07 -10.67
N PHE A 213 -15.22 0.29 -11.21
CA PHE A 213 -15.60 0.32 -12.63
C PHE A 213 -15.67 1.77 -13.10
#